data_AF-A0A1H9WFW6-F1
#
_entry.id   AF-A0A1H9WFW6-F1
#
_cell.length_a   1.000
_cell.length_b   1.000
_cell.length_c   1.000
_cell.angle_alpha   90.00
_cell.angle_beta   90.00
_cell.angle_gamma   90.00
#
_symmetry.space_group_name_H-M   'P 1'
#
loop_
_entity.id
_entity.type
_entity.pdbx_description
1 polymer ?
#
loop_
_entity_poly.entity_id
_entity_poly.type
_entity_poly.pdbx_seq_one_letter_code
_entity_poly.pdbx_strand_id
1 'polypeptide(L)'
;MSADERRAALVASTVPLLRSQGPAVSTREIARAAGVAEGTIFRVFDSKDDLIRSCVESVFDTTALRRELQAIDRDQPLDRRLVDAVEVVQAHLRNMFALMTTLHAAGKRFGPHPDARPEQHRAVQDELDADLVAVIGEEDAARLRVSPEQVVGYLRLLTLSNAHPMLGGGRSSAEEIVDLVLHGVLEEGEGRP
;
A
#
# COMPACT_ATOMS: atom_id res chain seq x y z
N MET A 1 -19.52 -0.57 20.73
CA MET A 1 -18.45 -1.13 19.88
C MET A 1 -18.80 -2.57 19.57
N SER A 2 -19.00 -2.88 18.29
CA SER A 2 -19.25 -4.25 17.81
C SER A 2 -18.00 -5.13 18.02
N ALA A 3 -18.15 -6.45 17.83
CA ALA A 3 -17.01 -7.36 17.87
C ALA A 3 -15.97 -7.01 16.80
N ASP A 4 -16.42 -6.63 15.61
CA ASP A 4 -15.55 -6.27 14.48
C ASP A 4 -14.83 -4.94 14.70
N GLU A 5 -15.51 -3.93 15.25
CA GLU A 5 -14.88 -2.65 15.60
C GLU A 5 -13.80 -2.85 16.66
N ARG A 6 -14.03 -3.74 17.63
CA ARG A 6 -13.04 -4.09 18.65
C ARG A 6 -11.83 -4.80 18.03
N ARG A 7 -12.09 -5.72 17.10
CA ARG A 7 -11.04 -6.43 16.34
C ARG A 7 -10.19 -5.45 15.55
N ALA A 8 -10.81 -4.53 14.82
CA ALA A 8 -10.12 -3.49 14.06
C ALA A 8 -9.28 -2.56 14.95
N ALA A 9 -9.82 -2.12 16.09
CA ALA A 9 -9.09 -1.26 17.03
C ALA A 9 -7.84 -1.93 17.63
N LEU A 10 -7.94 -3.21 17.97
CA LEU A 10 -6.81 -4.02 18.45
C LEU A 10 -5.74 -4.16 17.36
N VAL A 11 -6.13 -4.45 16.13
CA VAL A 11 -5.21 -4.54 14.98
C VAL A 11 -4.51 -3.20 14.73
N ALA A 12 -5.26 -2.10 14.64
CA ALA A 12 -4.72 -0.77 14.41
C ALA A 12 -3.71 -0.34 15.48
N SER A 13 -3.94 -0.72 16.74
CA SER A 13 -3.04 -0.43 17.86
C SER A 13 -1.79 -1.33 17.87
N THR A 14 -1.89 -2.53 17.30
CA THR A 14 -0.82 -3.55 17.32
C THR A 14 0.17 -3.37 16.18
N VAL A 15 -0.28 -2.96 14.99
CA VAL A 15 0.58 -2.77 13.81
C VAL A 15 1.82 -1.88 14.10
N PRO A 16 1.70 -0.69 14.75
CA PRO A 16 2.86 0.14 15.07
C PRO A 16 3.85 -0.52 16.03
N LEU A 17 3.35 -1.31 17.00
CA LEU A 17 4.20 -2.04 17.93
C LEU A 17 4.98 -3.15 17.21
N LEU A 18 4.32 -3.89 16.31
CA LEU A 18 4.99 -4.92 15.51
C LEU A 18 6.07 -4.35 14.59
N ARG A 19 5.84 -3.16 14.00
CA ARG A 19 6.86 -2.50 13.17
C ARG A 19 8.09 -2.12 13.97
N SER A 20 7.92 -1.63 15.20
CA SER A 20 9.00 -1.12 16.04
C SER A 20 9.74 -2.19 16.85
N GLN A 21 9.01 -3.19 17.36
CA GLN A 21 9.54 -4.20 18.31
C GLN A 21 9.53 -5.63 17.74
N GLY A 22 8.90 -5.82 16.59
CA GLY A 22 8.71 -7.15 15.99
C GLY A 22 7.73 -8.02 16.78
N PRO A 23 7.69 -9.33 16.49
CA PRO A 23 6.73 -10.24 17.09
C PRO A 23 7.01 -10.54 18.57
N ALA A 24 8.10 -10.02 19.15
CA ALA A 24 8.44 -10.18 20.56
C ALA A 24 7.51 -9.38 21.49
N VAL A 25 6.81 -8.35 21.00
CA VAL A 25 5.90 -7.51 21.80
C VAL A 25 4.92 -8.33 22.64
N SER A 26 4.79 -8.04 23.93
CA SER A 26 3.90 -8.81 24.81
C SER A 26 2.42 -8.45 24.64
N THR A 27 1.52 -9.37 24.98
CA THR A 27 0.07 -9.10 25.04
C THR A 27 -0.29 -7.99 26.03
N ARG A 28 0.49 -7.83 27.09
CA ARG A 28 0.37 -6.70 28.04
C ARG A 28 0.66 -5.36 27.39
N GLU A 29 1.71 -5.27 26.59
CA GLU A 29 2.06 -4.03 25.87
C GLU A 29 1.01 -3.68 24.82
N ILE A 30 0.52 -4.68 24.08
CA ILE A 30 -0.57 -4.52 23.13
C ILE A 30 -1.83 -4.00 23.83
N ALA A 31 -2.23 -4.64 24.94
CA ALA A 31 -3.42 -4.25 25.69
C ALA A 31 -3.31 -2.80 26.20
N ARG A 32 -2.13 -2.42 26.70
CA ARG A 32 -1.84 -1.05 27.13
C ARG A 32 -1.96 -0.06 25.97
N ALA A 33 -1.36 -0.36 24.82
CA ALA A 33 -1.41 0.52 23.65
C ALA A 33 -2.84 0.68 23.09
N ALA A 34 -3.64 -0.39 23.15
CA ALA A 34 -5.04 -0.37 22.74
C ALA A 34 -6.00 0.19 23.80
N GLY A 35 -5.52 0.51 25.01
CA GLY A 35 -6.37 1.00 26.10
C GLY A 35 -7.39 -0.02 26.61
N VAL A 36 -7.08 -1.32 26.56
CA VAL A 36 -7.97 -2.41 27.00
C VAL A 36 -7.33 -3.31 28.05
N ALA A 37 -8.15 -4.10 28.75
CA ALA A 37 -7.65 -5.19 29.59
C ALA A 37 -7.03 -6.32 28.73
N GLU A 38 -5.97 -6.96 29.22
CA GLU A 38 -5.26 -8.03 28.49
C GLU A 38 -6.20 -9.20 28.09
N GLY A 39 -7.11 -9.59 28.98
CA GLY A 39 -8.11 -10.63 28.69
C GLY A 39 -9.08 -10.29 27.55
N THR A 40 -9.18 -9.02 27.15
CA THR A 40 -9.99 -8.59 26.00
C THR A 40 -9.38 -9.04 24.67
N ILE A 41 -8.05 -9.16 24.58
CA ILE A 41 -7.38 -9.65 23.38
C ILE A 41 -7.83 -11.10 23.11
N PHE A 42 -7.78 -11.95 24.13
CA PHE A 42 -8.15 -13.37 24.03
C PHE A 42 -9.66 -13.63 23.93
N ARG A 43 -10.50 -12.60 24.06
CA ARG A 43 -11.93 -12.68 23.72
C ARG A 43 -12.21 -12.42 22.24
N VAL A 44 -11.25 -11.82 21.53
CA VAL A 44 -11.38 -11.40 20.12
C VAL A 44 -10.49 -12.25 19.21
N PHE A 45 -9.35 -12.70 19.71
CA PHE A 45 -8.40 -13.53 19.00
C PHE A 45 -8.08 -14.78 19.81
N ASP A 46 -8.05 -15.95 19.16
CA ASP A 46 -7.76 -17.22 19.82
C ASP A 46 -6.30 -17.29 20.32
N SER A 47 -5.39 -16.59 19.64
CA SER A 47 -3.99 -16.47 20.04
C SER A 47 -3.35 -15.14 19.64
N LYS A 48 -2.18 -14.86 20.20
CA LYS A 48 -1.34 -13.73 19.75
C LYS A 48 -0.92 -13.88 18.29
N ASP A 49 -0.66 -15.09 17.83
CA ASP A 49 -0.29 -15.33 16.43
C ASP A 49 -1.48 -15.04 15.48
N ASP A 50 -2.73 -15.26 15.91
CA ASP A 50 -3.93 -14.89 15.14
C ASP A 50 -4.13 -13.37 15.07
N LEU A 51 -3.84 -12.66 16.15
CA LEU A 51 -3.77 -11.19 16.13
C LEU A 51 -2.68 -10.70 15.17
N ILE A 52 -1.47 -11.27 15.22
CA ILE A 52 -0.38 -10.88 14.31
C ILE A 52 -0.77 -11.16 12.86
N ARG A 53 -1.37 -12.31 12.56
CA ARG A 53 -1.86 -12.63 11.21
C ARG A 53 -2.89 -11.61 10.73
N SER A 54 -3.82 -11.22 11.60
CA SER A 54 -4.81 -10.19 11.30
C SER A 54 -4.18 -8.81 11.06
N CYS A 55 -3.08 -8.50 11.76
CA CYS A 55 -2.30 -7.29 11.49
C CYS A 55 -1.63 -7.35 10.11
N VAL A 56 -1.10 -8.51 9.73
CA VAL A 56 -0.52 -8.71 8.40
C VAL A 56 -1.60 -8.55 7.33
N GLU A 57 -2.76 -9.19 7.48
CA GLU A 57 -3.90 -9.03 6.56
C GLU A 57 -4.31 -7.55 6.43
N SER A 58 -4.36 -6.82 7.53
CA SER A 58 -4.74 -5.40 7.50
C SER A 58 -3.78 -4.48 6.74
N VAL A 59 -2.50 -4.83 6.60
CA VAL A 59 -1.56 -4.01 5.81
C VAL A 59 -1.61 -4.32 4.32
N PHE A 60 -2.20 -5.47 3.93
CA PHE A 60 -2.51 -5.80 2.53
C PHE A 60 -3.89 -5.30 2.09
N ASP A 61 -4.73 -4.86 3.04
CA ASP A 61 -6.01 -4.23 2.74
C ASP A 61 -5.78 -2.88 2.04
N THR A 62 -6.34 -2.73 0.84
CA THR A 62 -6.18 -1.53 0.00
C THR A 62 -7.32 -0.52 0.18
N THR A 63 -8.30 -0.76 1.06
CA THR A 63 -9.48 0.10 1.22
C THR A 63 -9.11 1.55 1.52
N ALA A 64 -8.15 1.77 2.43
CA ALA A 64 -7.69 3.14 2.75
C ALA A 64 -6.94 3.77 1.58
N LEU A 65 -6.04 3.02 0.94
CA LEU A 65 -5.31 3.43 -0.26
C LEU A 65 -6.29 3.88 -1.37
N ARG A 66 -7.30 3.08 -1.66
CA ARG A 66 -8.33 3.38 -2.67
C ARG A 66 -9.08 4.68 -2.35
N ARG A 67 -9.48 4.88 -1.09
CA ARG A 67 -10.14 6.12 -0.66
C ARG A 67 -9.25 7.36 -0.86
N GLU A 68 -7.96 7.25 -0.56
CA GLU A 68 -7.00 8.34 -0.76
C GLU A 68 -6.85 8.66 -2.26
N LEU A 69 -6.74 7.64 -3.13
CA LEU A 69 -6.69 7.83 -4.59
C LEU A 69 -7.97 8.48 -5.16
N GLN A 70 -9.13 8.08 -4.63
CA GLN A 70 -10.43 8.65 -5.02
C GLN A 70 -10.59 10.10 -4.56
N ALA A 71 -9.86 10.52 -3.52
CA ALA A 71 -9.90 11.88 -2.98
C ALA A 71 -8.93 12.85 -3.67
N ILE A 72 -8.07 12.39 -4.57
CA ILE A 72 -7.17 13.24 -5.36
C ILE A 72 -8.00 14.25 -6.16
N ASP A 73 -7.65 15.54 -6.05
CA ASP A 73 -8.30 16.64 -6.76
C ASP A 73 -8.17 16.45 -8.27
N ARG A 74 -9.30 16.51 -8.98
CA ARG A 74 -9.37 16.25 -10.43
C ARG A 74 -9.15 17.49 -11.28
N ASP A 75 -9.21 18.67 -10.66
CA ASP A 75 -9.02 19.95 -11.35
C ASP A 75 -7.54 20.35 -11.47
N GLN A 76 -6.65 19.65 -10.76
CA GLN A 76 -5.22 19.92 -10.85
C GLN A 76 -4.58 19.28 -12.11
N PRO A 77 -3.43 19.79 -12.58
CA PRO A 77 -2.70 19.24 -13.71
C PRO A 77 -2.39 17.74 -13.59
N LEU A 78 -2.35 17.01 -14.71
CA LEU A 78 -2.16 15.56 -14.74
C LEU A 78 -0.88 15.12 -14.02
N ASP A 79 0.24 15.80 -14.24
CA ASP A 79 1.51 15.53 -13.58
C ASP A 79 1.35 15.54 -12.05
N ARG A 80 0.66 16.54 -11.51
CA ARG A 80 0.39 16.63 -10.07
C ARG A 80 -0.50 15.51 -9.58
N ARG A 81 -1.58 15.20 -10.30
CA ARG A 81 -2.47 14.06 -9.95
C ARG A 81 -1.73 12.73 -9.88
N LEU A 82 -0.83 12.48 -10.84
CA LEU A 82 -0.05 11.26 -10.87
C LEU A 82 1.02 11.24 -9.77
N VAL A 83 1.62 12.38 -9.43
CA VAL A 83 2.55 12.49 -8.30
C VAL A 83 1.84 12.12 -7.00
N ASP A 84 0.69 12.74 -6.72
CA ASP A 84 -0.10 12.44 -5.52
C ASP A 84 -0.48 10.95 -5.47
N ALA A 85 -0.91 10.38 -6.59
CA ALA A 85 -1.24 8.96 -6.67
C ALA A 85 -0.03 8.07 -6.35
N VAL A 86 1.14 8.39 -6.90
CA VAL A 86 2.39 7.67 -6.62
C VAL A 86 2.77 7.80 -5.15
N GLU A 87 2.67 8.99 -4.56
CA GLU A 87 2.99 9.21 -3.14
C GLU A 87 2.09 8.38 -2.21
N VAL A 88 0.78 8.36 -2.47
CA VAL A 88 -0.19 7.54 -1.73
C VAL A 88 0.18 6.06 -1.84
N VAL A 89 0.45 5.55 -3.04
CA VAL A 89 0.84 4.15 -3.27
C VAL A 89 2.17 3.84 -2.58
N GLN A 90 3.18 4.71 -2.69
CA GLN A 90 4.46 4.52 -2.02
C GLN A 90 4.31 4.49 -0.49
N ALA A 91 3.48 5.36 0.09
CA ALA A 91 3.23 5.38 1.52
C ALA A 91 2.63 4.05 2.00
N HIS A 92 1.64 3.53 1.27
CA HIS A 92 1.06 2.22 1.53
C HIS A 92 2.10 1.09 1.45
N LEU A 93 2.91 1.05 0.38
CA LEU A 93 3.92 0.02 0.18
C LEU A 93 5.04 0.07 1.23
N ARG A 94 5.55 1.26 1.59
CA ARG A 94 6.55 1.42 2.66
C ARG A 94 6.03 0.89 3.99
N ASN A 95 4.77 1.20 4.31
CA ASN A 95 4.08 0.73 5.51
C ASN A 95 3.95 -0.81 5.55
N MET A 96 3.61 -1.41 4.43
CA MET A 96 3.51 -2.86 4.27
C MET A 96 4.89 -3.52 4.40
N PHE A 97 5.89 -3.06 3.64
CA PHE A 97 7.24 -3.64 3.66
C PHE A 97 7.92 -3.52 5.02
N ALA A 98 7.75 -2.39 5.73
CA ALA A 98 8.32 -2.22 7.07
C ALA A 98 7.86 -3.33 8.04
N LEU A 99 6.57 -3.66 8.04
CA LEU A 99 6.06 -4.75 8.88
C LEU A 99 6.61 -6.11 8.43
N MET A 100 6.59 -6.38 7.12
CA MET A 100 7.05 -7.65 6.56
C MET A 100 8.53 -7.91 6.84
N THR A 101 9.38 -6.88 6.72
CA THR A 101 10.80 -6.96 7.03
C THR A 101 11.03 -7.29 8.51
N THR A 102 10.33 -6.62 9.43
CA THR A 102 10.48 -6.88 10.87
C THR A 102 10.03 -8.29 11.26
N LEU A 103 8.92 -8.77 10.69
CA LEU A 103 8.43 -10.13 10.94
C LEU A 103 9.36 -11.20 10.34
N HIS A 104 9.86 -10.98 9.13
CA HIS A 104 10.79 -11.90 8.46
C HIS A 104 12.12 -12.02 9.22
N ALA A 105 12.68 -10.89 9.69
CA ALA A 105 13.90 -10.88 10.49
C ALA A 105 13.78 -11.68 11.79
N ALA A 106 12.56 -11.78 12.33
CA ALA A 106 12.25 -12.59 13.51
C ALA A 106 11.91 -14.06 13.20
N GLY A 107 12.16 -14.52 11.96
CA GLY A 107 11.93 -15.89 11.53
C GLY A 107 10.46 -16.26 11.34
N LYS A 108 9.54 -15.31 11.46
CA LYS A 108 8.12 -15.53 11.20
C LYS A 108 7.84 -15.35 9.71
N ARG A 109 7.30 -16.38 9.06
CA ARG A 109 6.77 -16.30 7.70
C ARG A 109 5.26 -16.20 7.77
N PHE A 110 4.75 -15.00 7.56
CA PHE A 110 3.34 -14.78 7.28
C PHE A 110 3.22 -14.55 5.78
N GLY A 111 2.48 -15.41 5.10
CA GLY A 111 2.11 -15.23 3.70
C GLY A 111 0.64 -14.79 3.61
N PRO A 112 0.15 -14.51 2.40
CA PRO A 112 -1.29 -14.45 2.15
C PRO A 112 -1.98 -15.67 2.76
N HIS A 113 -3.18 -15.50 3.30
CA HIS A 113 -3.95 -16.60 3.89
C HIS A 113 -4.03 -17.76 2.86
N PRO A 114 -3.77 -19.02 3.24
CA PRO A 114 -3.82 -20.15 2.29
C PRO A 114 -5.19 -20.29 1.60
N ASP A 115 -6.25 -19.79 2.25
CA ASP A 115 -7.62 -19.77 1.70
C ASP A 115 -7.96 -18.51 0.87
N ALA A 116 -7.04 -17.55 0.75
CA ALA A 116 -7.27 -16.38 -0.09
C ALA A 116 -7.35 -16.83 -1.56
N ARG A 117 -8.54 -16.70 -2.15
CA ARG A 117 -8.78 -17.20 -3.51
C ARG A 117 -8.05 -16.28 -4.50
N PRO A 118 -7.34 -16.83 -5.51
CA PRO A 118 -6.68 -16.01 -6.53
C PRO A 118 -7.59 -14.98 -7.20
N GLU A 119 -8.88 -15.28 -7.32
CA GLU A 119 -9.92 -14.39 -7.84
C GLU A 119 -10.12 -13.14 -6.98
N GLN A 120 -10.06 -13.28 -5.65
CA GLN A 120 -10.19 -12.14 -4.73
C GLN A 120 -8.99 -11.19 -4.85
N HIS A 121 -7.78 -11.74 -4.96
CA HIS A 121 -6.58 -10.92 -5.18
C HIS A 121 -6.62 -10.18 -6.51
N ARG A 122 -7.13 -10.82 -7.57
CA ARG A 122 -7.32 -10.15 -8.88
C ARG A 122 -8.35 -9.04 -8.80
N ALA A 123 -9.52 -9.30 -8.21
CA ALA A 123 -10.56 -8.28 -8.06
C ALA A 123 -10.06 -7.04 -7.30
N VAL A 124 -9.32 -7.23 -6.20
CA VAL A 124 -8.72 -6.11 -5.44
C VAL A 124 -7.69 -5.34 -6.28
N GLN A 125 -6.91 -6.03 -7.13
CA GLN A 125 -5.97 -5.38 -8.04
C GLN A 125 -6.70 -4.61 -9.14
N ASP A 126 -7.73 -5.19 -9.74
CA ASP A 126 -8.53 -4.56 -10.79
C ASP A 126 -9.23 -3.29 -10.27
N GLU A 127 -9.74 -3.32 -9.04
CA GLU A 127 -10.34 -2.14 -8.38
C GLU A 127 -9.31 -1.02 -8.15
N LEU A 128 -8.10 -1.37 -7.72
CA LEU A 128 -7.01 -0.40 -7.53
C LEU A 128 -6.56 0.20 -8.86
N ASP A 129 -6.44 -0.64 -9.90
CA ASP A 129 -6.09 -0.19 -11.25
C ASP A 129 -7.16 0.74 -11.82
N ALA A 130 -8.43 0.43 -11.60
CA ALA A 130 -9.54 1.29 -12.01
C ALA A 130 -9.47 2.68 -11.33
N ASP A 131 -9.18 2.74 -10.03
CA ASP A 131 -9.02 4.02 -9.33
C ASP A 131 -7.83 4.82 -9.87
N LEU A 132 -6.70 4.16 -10.14
CA LEU A 132 -5.50 4.80 -10.73
C LEU A 132 -5.73 5.27 -12.17
N VAL A 133 -6.44 4.48 -12.99
CA VAL A 133 -6.84 4.90 -14.34
C VAL A 133 -7.76 6.11 -14.26
N ALA A 134 -8.70 6.12 -13.31
CA ALA A 134 -9.57 7.26 -13.12
C ALA A 134 -8.76 8.53 -12.82
N VAL A 135 -7.64 8.46 -12.07
CA VAL A 135 -6.75 9.61 -11.79
C VAL A 135 -6.31 10.32 -13.07
N ILE A 136 -6.09 9.58 -14.16
CA ILE A 136 -5.70 10.13 -15.46
C ILE A 136 -6.85 10.96 -16.06
N GLY A 137 -8.08 10.43 -16.05
CA GLY A 137 -9.25 11.10 -16.62
C GLY A 137 -9.34 11.00 -18.15
N GLU A 138 -10.54 11.19 -18.70
CA GLU A 138 -10.82 10.94 -20.12
C GLU A 138 -10.10 11.91 -21.07
N GLU A 139 -10.01 13.19 -20.69
CA GLU A 139 -9.40 14.23 -21.53
C GLU A 139 -7.90 14.00 -21.73
N ASP A 140 -7.18 13.68 -20.65
CA ASP A 140 -5.75 13.38 -20.73
C ASP A 140 -5.49 12.01 -21.35
N ALA A 141 -6.38 11.03 -21.13
CA ALA A 141 -6.28 9.72 -21.76
C ALA A 141 -6.22 9.83 -23.30
N ALA A 142 -6.98 10.76 -23.90
CA ALA A 142 -6.95 11.00 -25.34
C ALA A 142 -5.61 11.53 -25.88
N ARG A 143 -4.74 12.05 -24.99
CA ARG A 143 -3.44 12.64 -25.34
C ARG A 143 -2.28 11.66 -25.14
N LEU A 144 -2.52 10.49 -24.51
CA LEU A 144 -1.49 9.50 -24.24
C LEU A 144 -1.09 8.71 -25.49
N ARG A 145 0.19 8.33 -25.57
CA ARG A 145 0.73 7.48 -26.66
C ARG A 145 0.36 6.00 -26.49
N VAL A 146 -0.03 5.61 -25.28
CA VAL A 146 -0.41 4.25 -24.87
C VAL A 146 -1.69 4.32 -24.05
N SER A 147 -2.35 3.18 -23.80
CA SER A 147 -3.59 3.19 -23.02
C SER A 147 -3.36 3.62 -21.56
N PRO A 148 -4.37 4.20 -20.88
CA PRO A 148 -4.28 4.53 -19.46
C PRO A 148 -3.86 3.35 -18.57
N GLU A 149 -4.34 2.14 -18.89
CA GLU A 149 -3.99 0.91 -18.17
C GLU A 149 -2.49 0.59 -18.31
N GLN A 150 -1.91 0.84 -19.49
CA GLN A 150 -0.47 0.66 -19.70
C GLN A 150 0.34 1.67 -18.90
N VAL A 151 -0.09 2.94 -18.85
CA VAL A 151 0.54 3.98 -18.00
C VAL A 151 0.51 3.58 -16.53
N VAL A 152 -0.65 3.17 -16.02
CA VAL A 152 -0.81 2.67 -14.65
C VAL A 152 0.08 1.46 -14.39
N GLY A 153 0.18 0.53 -15.35
CA GLY A 153 1.10 -0.60 -15.27
C GLY A 153 2.56 -0.17 -15.09
N TYR A 154 3.04 0.81 -15.85
CA TYR A 154 4.40 1.35 -15.70
C TYR A 154 4.60 2.04 -14.35
N LEU A 155 3.67 2.90 -13.94
CA LEU A 155 3.72 3.58 -12.64
C LEU A 155 3.79 2.57 -11.50
N ARG A 156 2.96 1.51 -11.54
CA ARG A 156 2.95 0.47 -10.51
C ARG A 156 4.28 -0.27 -10.44
N LEU A 157 4.85 -0.67 -11.57
CA LEU A 157 6.13 -1.39 -11.60
C LEU A 157 7.27 -0.55 -11.02
N LEU A 158 7.36 0.71 -11.44
CA LEU A 158 8.38 1.64 -10.95
C LEU A 158 8.19 1.96 -9.47
N THR A 159 6.95 2.25 -9.06
CA THR A 159 6.59 2.56 -7.67
C THR A 159 6.87 1.39 -6.74
N LEU A 160 6.50 0.17 -7.14
CA LEU A 160 6.77 -1.05 -6.37
C LEU A 160 8.27 -1.29 -6.21
N SER A 161 9.03 -1.17 -7.31
CA SER A 161 10.48 -1.33 -7.29
C SER A 161 11.14 -0.30 -6.36
N ASN A 162 10.71 0.95 -6.42
CA ASN A 162 11.25 2.05 -5.61
C ASN A 162 10.82 1.99 -4.14
N ALA A 163 9.70 1.36 -3.81
CA ALA A 163 9.28 1.18 -2.42
C ALA A 163 9.92 -0.06 -1.77
N HIS A 164 10.37 -1.04 -2.56
CA HIS A 164 10.84 -2.33 -2.04
C HIS A 164 12.28 -2.24 -1.47
N PRO A 165 12.51 -2.55 -0.18
CA PRO A 165 13.82 -2.38 0.46
C PRO A 165 14.97 -3.13 -0.24
N MET A 166 14.72 -4.35 -0.75
CA MET A 166 15.76 -5.14 -1.44
C MET A 166 16.08 -4.67 -2.86
N LEU A 167 15.22 -3.86 -3.48
CA LEU A 167 15.43 -3.36 -4.85
C LEU A 167 16.08 -1.97 -4.85
N GLY A 168 16.55 -1.53 -3.68
CA GLY A 168 17.24 -0.26 -3.50
C GLY A 168 16.27 0.91 -3.26
N GLY A 169 15.21 0.69 -2.48
CA GLY A 169 14.13 1.67 -2.34
C GLY A 169 14.55 3.09 -1.93
N GLY A 170 13.72 4.07 -2.30
CA GLY A 170 13.96 5.50 -2.10
C GLY A 170 14.97 6.12 -3.08
N ARG A 171 15.17 5.49 -4.24
CA ARG A 171 16.10 5.96 -5.29
C ARG A 171 15.53 7.05 -6.17
N SER A 172 14.22 7.21 -6.20
CA SER A 172 13.55 8.24 -6.99
C SER A 172 12.33 8.76 -6.25
N SER A 173 12.12 10.06 -6.35
CA SER A 173 10.93 10.77 -5.94
C SER A 173 9.71 10.36 -6.78
N ALA A 174 8.52 10.70 -6.30
CA ALA A 174 7.29 10.50 -7.07
C ALA A 174 7.33 11.32 -8.37
N GLU A 175 7.86 12.54 -8.30
CA GLU A 175 8.07 13.43 -9.44
C GLU A 175 8.96 12.80 -10.51
N GLU A 176 10.11 12.26 -10.13
CA GLU A 176 11.02 11.59 -11.09
C GLU A 176 10.39 10.35 -11.73
N ILE A 177 9.58 9.60 -10.98
CA ILE A 177 8.85 8.43 -11.52
C ILE A 177 7.79 8.88 -12.53
N VAL A 178 7.02 9.92 -12.19
CA VAL A 178 5.96 10.44 -13.06
C VAL A 178 6.54 11.08 -14.31
N ASP A 179 7.58 11.90 -14.16
CA ASP A 179 8.30 12.53 -15.26
C ASP A 179 8.85 11.47 -16.23
N LEU A 180 9.49 10.42 -15.70
CA LEU A 180 9.97 9.30 -16.50
C LEU A 180 8.85 8.61 -17.30
N VAL A 181 7.66 8.43 -16.71
CA VAL A 181 6.53 7.76 -17.37
C VAL A 181 5.85 8.67 -18.40
N LEU A 182 5.73 9.98 -18.12
CA LEU A 182 5.09 10.94 -19.02
C LEU A 182 6.00 11.36 -20.18
N HIS A 183 7.31 11.47 -19.94
CA HIS A 183 8.25 12.13 -20.85
C HIS A 183 9.42 11.23 -21.31
N GLY A 184 9.77 10.17 -20.58
CA GLY A 184 10.84 9.25 -20.97
C GLY A 184 12.25 9.88 -20.91
N VAL A 185 13.29 9.03 -20.94
CA VAL A 185 14.68 9.42 -20.58
C VAL A 185 15.45 10.24 -21.62
N LEU A 186 14.86 10.60 -22.76
CA LEU A 186 15.53 11.36 -23.82
C LEU A 186 14.56 12.39 -24.42
N GLU A 187 15.04 13.61 -24.62
CA GLU A 187 14.33 14.63 -25.41
C GLU A 187 14.05 14.08 -26.82
N GLU A 188 12.80 14.22 -27.29
CA GLU A 188 12.52 14.21 -28.73
C GLU A 188 13.24 15.42 -29.32
N GLY A 189 14.42 15.18 -29.90
CA GLY A 189 15.14 16.19 -30.67
C GLY A 189 14.32 16.58 -31.89
N GLU A 190 13.49 17.61 -31.78
CA GLU A 190 13.00 18.34 -32.94
C GLU A 190 14.16 19.19 -33.50
N GLY A 191 14.68 18.78 -34.65
CA GLY A 191 15.55 19.60 -35.48
C GLY A 191 17.03 19.46 -35.18
N ARG A 192 17.67 18.48 -35.84
CA ARG A 192 19.04 18.68 -36.29
C ARG A 192 18.97 19.62 -37.52
N PRO A 193 19.53 20.84 -37.49
CA PRO A 193 19.91 21.51 -38.73
C PRO A 193 20.98 20.71 -39.48
#